data_AF-A0A2V7FVI0-F1
#
_entry.id   AF-A0A2V7FVI0-F1
#
_cell.length_a   1.000
_cell.length_b   1.000
_cell.length_c   1.000
_cell.angle_alpha   90.00
_cell.angle_beta   90.00
_cell.angle_gamma   90.00
#
_symmetry.space_group_name_H-M   'P 1'
#
loop_
_entity.id
_entity.type
_entity.pdbx_description
1 polymer ?
#
loop_
_entity_poly.entity_id
_entity_poly.type
_entity_poly.pdbx_seq_one_letter_code
_entity_poly.pdbx_strand_id
1 'polypeptide(L)'
;MFAPMTPLHVIVALPIALVSLTAPARVEIETPAPPTLALIDSQRVLVYELHITSFARTPLELRRIEVLGRPALPLARYTDSALAALLGTVGGMHEPAHDPARLEPGRRVVAYLWVPVPGRGSVPDTLVNRLVFSAADSGASPDGETVAEQVVPVRRADAVVLSPPLPEGIWLAGDGPSNDAPHRRALTALAGRTYIAQRFAIDWMLVGPNGDTHRGDATRNESYWGFDQPVLAVADGEVTEVVDSIADHAPHVLPGAVTLANIAGNHVILRIAPHRYVLYAHLERGSVRVRPGERVRRGQAIAKLGDSGQTTAPHLHLQVADGSSVLGAEGVPWVLGSYEDLGSGNTFELNAHPDIPRERTLPGTNEVVRLGSGRP
;
A
#
# COMPACT_ATOMS: atom_id res chain seq x y z
N MET A 1 29.43 -71.49 45.29
CA MET A 1 30.24 -70.40 44.71
C MET A 1 29.35 -69.68 43.71
N PHE A 2 28.64 -68.63 44.13
CA PHE A 2 27.79 -67.82 43.26
C PHE A 2 28.37 -66.39 43.26
N ALA A 3 28.78 -65.90 42.10
CA ALA A 3 29.30 -64.55 41.93
C ALA A 3 28.13 -63.54 41.85
N PRO A 4 28.23 -62.34 42.44
CA PRO A 4 27.19 -61.34 42.34
C PRO A 4 27.32 -60.55 41.02
N MET A 5 26.20 -60.40 40.30
CA MET A 5 26.09 -59.48 39.16
C MET A 5 25.92 -58.05 39.66
N THR A 6 26.76 -57.15 39.17
CA THR A 6 26.63 -55.70 39.37
C THR A 6 25.56 -55.10 38.44
N PRO A 7 24.68 -54.21 38.93
CA PRO A 7 23.68 -53.58 38.08
C PRO A 7 24.30 -52.49 37.21
N LEU A 8 24.15 -52.65 35.90
CA LEU A 8 24.52 -51.67 34.88
C LEU A 8 23.58 -50.45 35.00
N HIS A 9 24.10 -49.32 35.47
CA HIS A 9 23.36 -48.05 35.47
C HIS A 9 23.39 -47.46 34.06
N VAL A 10 22.27 -47.56 33.34
CA VAL A 10 22.08 -46.86 32.07
C VAL A 10 21.77 -45.39 32.37
N ILE A 11 22.77 -44.53 32.22
CA ILE A 11 22.57 -43.08 32.24
C ILE A 11 21.95 -42.69 30.89
N VAL A 12 20.64 -42.46 30.87
CA VAL A 12 19.95 -41.86 29.72
C VAL A 12 20.28 -40.37 29.73
N ALA A 13 21.26 -39.96 28.91
CA ALA A 13 21.52 -38.56 28.64
C ALA A 13 20.37 -38.01 27.76
N LEU A 14 19.43 -37.29 28.37
CA LEU A 14 18.49 -36.44 27.64
C LEU A 14 19.30 -35.38 26.87
N PRO A 15 19.08 -35.19 25.56
CA PRO A 15 19.69 -34.09 24.84
C PRO A 15 19.11 -32.79 25.38
N ILE A 16 19.88 -32.07 26.19
CA ILE A 16 19.58 -30.69 26.53
C ILE A 16 19.80 -29.90 25.24
N ALA A 17 18.71 -29.59 24.53
CA ALA A 17 18.76 -28.59 23.48
C ALA A 17 19.18 -27.28 24.15
N LEU A 18 20.41 -26.81 23.88
CA LEU A 18 20.80 -25.45 24.21
C LEU A 18 19.89 -24.51 23.38
N VAL A 19 18.83 -24.02 24.01
CA VAL A 19 18.11 -22.86 23.50
C VAL A 19 19.06 -21.69 23.69
N SER A 20 19.66 -21.21 22.59
CA SER A 20 20.34 -19.92 22.60
C SER A 20 19.30 -18.87 22.96
N LEU A 21 19.37 -18.35 24.18
CA LEU A 21 18.50 -17.29 24.68
C LEU A 21 19.05 -15.95 24.18
N THR A 22 18.72 -15.59 22.94
CA THR A 22 18.99 -14.25 22.44
C THR A 22 18.25 -13.23 23.31
N ALA A 23 18.94 -12.19 23.76
CA ALA A 23 18.36 -11.20 24.67
C ALA A 23 17.20 -10.42 24.01
N PRO A 24 16.17 -9.98 24.76
CA PRO A 24 15.06 -9.23 24.17
C PRO A 24 15.50 -7.81 23.77
N ALA A 25 15.11 -7.38 22.57
CA ALA A 25 15.34 -6.01 22.12
C ALA A 25 14.42 -5.03 22.86
N ARG A 26 14.92 -3.83 23.17
CA ARG A 26 14.17 -2.78 23.88
C ARG A 26 13.40 -1.90 22.90
N VAL A 27 12.45 -2.50 22.19
CA VAL A 27 11.59 -1.83 21.21
C VAL A 27 10.13 -2.16 21.45
N GLU A 28 9.25 -1.25 21.04
CA GLU A 28 7.83 -1.50 20.85
C GLU A 28 7.57 -1.73 19.36
N ILE A 29 6.69 -2.68 19.03
CA ILE A 29 6.28 -2.97 17.65
C ILE A 29 4.76 -2.93 17.57
N GLU A 30 4.23 -1.96 16.82
CA GLU A 30 2.81 -1.83 16.53
C GLU A 30 2.53 -2.15 15.06
N THR A 31 1.34 -2.69 14.79
CA THR A 31 0.85 -2.96 13.44
C THR A 31 -0.53 -2.32 13.31
N PRO A 32 -0.62 -1.03 12.93
CA PRO A 32 -1.88 -0.27 12.96
C PRO A 32 -3.00 -0.89 12.11
N ALA A 33 -2.64 -1.46 10.96
CA ALA A 33 -3.52 -2.27 10.13
C ALA A 33 -2.94 -3.69 10.01
N PRO A 34 -3.76 -4.75 10.19
CA PRO A 34 -3.27 -6.12 10.09
C PRO A 34 -2.80 -6.45 8.67
N PRO A 35 -1.83 -7.40 8.51
CA PRO A 35 -1.48 -7.97 7.22
C PRO A 35 -2.72 -8.37 6.44
N THR A 36 -2.90 -7.75 5.28
CA THR A 36 -4.07 -7.98 4.44
C THR A 36 -3.61 -8.53 3.10
N LEU A 37 -4.24 -9.62 2.65
CA LEU A 37 -3.97 -10.19 1.34
C LEU A 37 -4.51 -9.26 0.25
N ALA A 38 -3.66 -8.90 -0.70
CA ALA A 38 -4.03 -8.20 -1.92
C ALA A 38 -3.64 -9.03 -3.15
N LEU A 39 -4.39 -8.82 -4.24
CA LEU A 39 -4.12 -9.37 -5.57
C LEU A 39 -3.72 -8.19 -6.47
N ILE A 40 -2.45 -8.11 -6.84
CA ILE A 40 -1.85 -6.98 -7.54
C ILE A 40 -0.94 -7.55 -8.62
N ASP A 41 -1.12 -7.16 -9.88
CA ASP A 41 -0.45 -7.76 -11.04
C ASP A 41 -0.52 -9.31 -11.05
N SER A 42 -1.68 -9.86 -10.70
CA SER A 42 -1.88 -11.32 -10.50
C SER A 42 -0.98 -11.98 -9.45
N GLN A 43 -0.22 -11.19 -8.68
CA GLN A 43 0.57 -11.65 -7.55
C GLN A 43 -0.25 -11.56 -6.26
N ARG A 44 0.01 -12.51 -5.36
CA ARG A 44 -0.55 -12.53 -4.02
C ARG A 44 0.47 -11.92 -3.06
N VAL A 45 0.07 -10.87 -2.36
CA VAL A 45 0.94 -10.16 -1.43
C VAL A 45 0.21 -9.86 -0.13
N LEU A 46 0.89 -10.03 1.01
CA LEU A 46 0.46 -9.48 2.29
C LEU A 46 1.08 -8.09 2.46
N VAL A 47 0.21 -7.09 2.61
CA VAL A 47 0.61 -5.67 2.75
C VAL A 47 0.25 -5.18 4.14
N TYR A 48 1.24 -4.59 4.83
CA TYR A 48 1.11 -3.98 6.16
C TYR A 48 2.39 -3.24 6.55
N GLU A 49 2.38 -2.59 7.71
CA GLU A 49 3.53 -1.87 8.26
C GLU A 49 3.85 -2.36 9.67
N LEU A 50 5.12 -2.28 10.04
CA LEU A 50 5.56 -2.36 11.44
C LEU A 50 6.04 -0.98 11.88
N HIS A 51 5.40 -0.42 12.90
CA HIS A 51 5.83 0.79 13.57
C HIS A 51 6.75 0.39 14.72
N ILE A 52 8.03 0.73 14.62
CA ILE A 52 9.07 0.27 15.53
C ILE A 52 9.58 1.47 16.33
N THR A 53 9.28 1.52 17.63
CA THR A 53 9.76 2.57 18.53
C THR A 53 10.92 2.06 19.39
N SER A 54 12.04 2.78 19.43
CA SER A 54 13.15 2.46 20.33
C SER A 54 12.90 3.01 21.74
N PHE A 55 12.93 2.12 22.74
CA PHE A 55 12.99 2.44 24.17
C PHE A 55 14.38 2.19 24.77
N ALA A 56 15.38 1.91 23.92
CA ALA A 56 16.75 1.75 24.35
C ALA A 56 17.37 3.09 24.78
N ARG A 57 18.32 3.04 25.70
CA ARG A 57 19.11 4.21 26.15
C ARG A 57 20.26 4.57 25.20
N THR A 58 20.60 3.66 24.30
CA THR A 58 21.67 3.78 23.31
C THR A 58 21.10 3.42 21.94
N PRO A 59 21.69 3.91 20.85
CA PRO A 59 21.20 3.61 19.51
C PRO A 59 21.23 2.12 19.21
N LEU A 60 20.19 1.64 18.52
CA LEU A 60 20.06 0.27 18.04
C LEU A 60 20.24 0.25 16.53
N GLU A 61 20.91 -0.78 16.02
CA GLU A 61 20.92 -1.06 14.60
C GLU A 61 19.97 -2.21 14.29
N LEU A 62 18.95 -1.98 13.45
CA LEU A 62 18.10 -3.03 12.92
C LEU A 62 18.88 -3.76 11.83
N ARG A 63 19.21 -5.04 12.07
CA ARG A 63 20.02 -5.86 11.16
C ARG A 63 19.16 -6.69 10.21
N ARG A 64 17.99 -7.12 10.67
CA ARG A 64 17.15 -8.04 9.91
C ARG A 64 15.68 -7.99 10.33
N ILE A 65 14.79 -8.18 9.36
CA ILE A 65 13.39 -8.55 9.57
C ILE A 65 13.14 -9.90 8.90
N GLU A 66 12.57 -10.86 9.64
CA GLU A 66 12.09 -12.14 9.14
C GLU A 66 10.57 -12.23 9.32
N VAL A 67 9.86 -12.63 8.28
CA VAL A 67 8.40 -12.83 8.31
C VAL A 67 8.12 -14.32 8.15
N LEU A 68 7.48 -14.89 9.16
CA LEU A 68 7.17 -16.32 9.24
C LEU A 68 5.66 -16.52 9.34
N GLY A 69 5.07 -17.36 8.51
CA GLY A 69 3.70 -17.86 8.70
C GLY A 69 3.67 -19.00 9.71
N ARG A 70 2.74 -19.00 10.67
CA ARG A 70 2.62 -20.15 11.59
C ARG A 70 2.18 -21.44 10.86
N PRO A 71 2.71 -22.62 11.24
CA PRO A 71 3.59 -22.84 12.40
C PRO A 71 5.07 -22.48 12.19
N ALA A 72 5.62 -22.47 10.98
CA ALA A 72 7.01 -22.04 10.72
C ALA A 72 7.35 -21.90 9.21
N LEU A 73 6.44 -21.39 8.39
CA LEU A 73 6.65 -21.15 6.96
C LEU A 73 7.44 -19.84 6.76
N PRO A 74 8.71 -19.85 6.34
CA PRO A 74 9.40 -18.61 5.99
C PRO A 74 8.77 -17.98 4.76
N LEU A 75 8.32 -16.73 4.88
CA LEU A 75 7.71 -15.98 3.78
C LEU A 75 8.65 -14.92 3.21
N ALA A 76 9.37 -14.20 4.07
CA ALA A 76 10.32 -13.18 3.64
C ALA A 76 11.44 -12.99 4.66
N ARG A 77 12.58 -12.52 4.18
CA ARG A 77 13.73 -12.11 4.97
C ARG A 77 14.36 -10.88 4.31
N TYR A 78 14.55 -9.82 5.09
CA TYR A 78 15.11 -8.56 4.64
C TYR A 78 16.37 -8.25 5.44
N THR A 79 17.50 -8.04 4.75
CA THR A 79 18.79 -7.60 5.29
C THR A 79 19.36 -6.50 4.40
N ASP A 80 20.37 -5.79 4.88
CA ASP A 80 21.20 -4.88 4.09
C ASP A 80 20.36 -3.87 3.27
N SER A 81 20.61 -3.72 1.97
CA SER A 81 19.90 -2.78 1.10
C SER A 81 18.40 -3.08 0.99
N ALA A 82 17.97 -4.35 1.04
CA ALA A 82 16.56 -4.71 1.02
C ALA A 82 15.84 -4.26 2.32
N LEU A 83 16.54 -4.30 3.44
CA LEU A 83 16.06 -3.75 4.70
C LEU A 83 16.07 -2.22 4.68
N ALA A 84 17.09 -1.57 4.12
CA ALA A 84 17.08 -0.11 4.02
C ALA A 84 15.90 0.40 3.16
N ALA A 85 15.61 -0.27 2.03
CA ALA A 85 14.55 0.13 1.10
C ALA A 85 13.13 0.03 1.68
N LEU A 86 12.87 -0.88 2.63
CA LEU A 86 11.55 -1.01 3.25
C LEU A 86 11.31 0.03 4.36
N LEU A 87 12.36 0.67 4.89
CA LEU A 87 12.23 1.54 6.05
C LEU A 87 11.95 2.99 5.65
N GLY A 88 11.03 3.64 6.37
CA GLY A 88 10.76 5.07 6.26
C GLY A 88 10.86 5.75 7.63
N THR A 89 11.51 6.91 7.67
CA THR A 89 11.63 7.72 8.89
C THR A 89 10.35 8.54 9.12
N VAL A 90 9.88 8.59 10.36
CA VAL A 90 8.72 9.43 10.72
C VAL A 90 9.19 10.86 10.99
N GLY A 91 8.54 11.85 10.36
CA GLY A 91 8.75 13.27 10.63
C GLY A 91 10.01 13.89 10.01
N GLY A 92 10.74 13.17 9.15
CA GLY A 92 11.98 13.65 8.52
C GLY A 92 11.79 14.05 7.06
N MET A 93 11.25 15.25 6.78
CA MET A 93 11.26 15.80 5.41
C MET A 93 12.55 16.61 5.11
N HIS A 94 13.37 16.94 6.12
CA HIS A 94 14.51 17.86 5.99
C HIS A 94 15.77 17.47 6.81
N GLU A 95 15.81 16.27 7.38
CA GLU A 95 17.02 15.79 8.06
C GLU A 95 18.01 15.24 7.02
N PRO A 96 19.33 15.44 7.19
CA PRO A 96 20.33 14.77 6.35
C PRO A 96 20.09 13.25 6.38
N ALA A 97 20.51 12.55 5.31
CA ALA A 97 20.28 11.12 5.11
C ALA A 97 20.73 10.30 6.33
N HIS A 98 19.82 10.08 7.28
CA HIS A 98 20.01 9.23 8.43
C HIS A 98 19.68 7.82 7.99
N ASP A 99 20.57 6.87 8.26
CA ASP A 99 20.30 5.46 8.00
C ASP A 99 19.03 5.06 8.79
N PRO A 100 17.91 4.73 8.11
CA PRO A 100 16.68 4.40 8.80
C PRO A 100 16.79 3.10 9.61
N ALA A 101 17.83 2.28 9.38
CA ALA A 101 18.13 1.11 10.19
C ALA A 101 18.78 1.46 11.54
N ARG A 102 19.33 2.67 11.72
CA ARG A 102 19.90 3.13 12.99
C ARG A 102 18.86 3.89 13.82
N LEU A 103 18.26 3.21 14.78
CA LEU A 103 17.21 3.75 15.64
C LEU A 103 17.81 4.42 16.89
N GLU A 104 17.81 5.74 16.91
CA GLU A 104 18.14 6.52 18.10
C GLU A 104 17.10 6.31 19.24
N PRO A 105 17.49 6.53 20.51
CA PRO A 105 16.56 6.52 21.64
C PRO A 105 15.30 7.37 21.39
N GLY A 106 14.12 6.79 21.61
CA GLY A 106 12.83 7.46 21.44
C GLY A 106 12.38 7.68 20.00
N ARG A 107 13.19 7.30 18.99
CA ARG A 107 12.78 7.41 17.58
C ARG A 107 11.90 6.26 17.16
N ARG A 108 11.03 6.56 16.20
CA ARG A 108 10.18 5.58 15.50
C ARG A 108 10.55 5.53 14.02
N VAL A 109 10.67 4.31 13.51
CA VAL A 109 10.78 4.01 12.08
C VAL A 109 9.58 3.14 11.66
N VAL A 110 9.19 3.23 10.41
CA VAL A 110 8.14 2.39 9.83
C VAL A 110 8.76 1.44 8.81
N ALA A 111 8.56 0.15 9.00
CA ALA A 111 8.92 -0.89 8.04
C ALA A 111 7.69 -1.19 7.17
N TYR A 112 7.75 -0.83 5.89
CA TYR A 112 6.68 -1.04 4.92
C TYR A 112 6.84 -2.42 4.28
N LEU A 113 6.00 -3.37 4.70
CA LEU A 113 6.14 -4.77 4.31
C LEU A 113 5.21 -5.10 3.13
N TRP A 114 5.84 -5.72 2.13
CA TRP A 114 5.23 -6.27 0.92
C TRP A 114 5.71 -7.70 0.80
N VAL A 115 4.97 -8.63 1.39
CA VAL A 115 5.40 -10.02 1.59
C VAL A 115 4.72 -10.90 0.55
N PRO A 116 5.46 -11.44 -0.44
CA PRO A 116 4.89 -12.35 -1.43
C PRO A 116 4.34 -13.61 -0.75
N VAL A 117 3.18 -14.07 -1.22
CA VAL A 117 2.60 -15.35 -0.80
C VAL A 117 2.75 -16.34 -1.96
N PRO A 118 3.70 -17.28 -1.90
CA PRO A 118 4.00 -18.14 -3.05
C PRO A 118 2.85 -19.09 -3.41
N GLY A 119 2.63 -19.23 -4.71
CA GLY A 119 1.72 -20.22 -5.30
C GLY A 119 0.24 -20.04 -4.95
N ARG A 120 -0.54 -21.12 -5.11
CA ARG A 120 -1.98 -21.19 -4.75
C ARG A 120 -2.21 -21.71 -3.32
N GLY A 121 -1.15 -21.82 -2.51
CA GLY A 121 -1.23 -22.34 -1.15
C GLY A 121 -2.06 -21.45 -0.22
N SER A 122 -2.46 -22.01 0.93
CA SER A 122 -3.20 -21.28 1.96
C SER A 122 -2.38 -20.07 2.48
N VAL A 123 -3.02 -18.92 2.58
CA VAL A 123 -2.44 -17.78 3.31
C VAL A 123 -2.36 -18.14 4.79
N PRO A 124 -1.23 -17.98 5.47
CA PRO A 124 -1.16 -18.19 6.92
C PRO A 124 -2.19 -17.34 7.67
N ASP A 125 -2.81 -17.89 8.71
CA ASP A 125 -3.74 -17.15 9.58
C ASP A 125 -3.03 -16.16 10.50
N THR A 126 -1.73 -16.35 10.70
CA THR A 126 -0.92 -15.57 11.64
C THR A 126 0.50 -15.47 11.13
N LEU A 127 1.07 -14.28 11.25
CA LEU A 127 2.48 -14.02 11.00
C LEU A 127 3.24 -13.84 12.32
N VAL A 128 4.51 -14.22 12.31
CA VAL A 128 5.51 -13.84 13.30
C VAL A 128 6.53 -12.97 12.59
N ASN A 129 6.64 -11.72 13.03
CA ASN A 129 7.66 -10.78 12.60
C ASN A 129 8.80 -10.84 13.62
N ARG A 130 9.95 -11.35 13.21
CA ARG A 130 11.15 -11.41 14.03
C ARG A 130 12.13 -10.34 13.57
N LEU A 131 12.45 -9.41 14.46
CA LEU A 131 13.37 -8.32 14.23
C LEU A 131 14.64 -8.57 15.03
N VAL A 132 15.79 -8.48 14.37
CA VAL A 132 17.12 -8.69 14.98
C VAL A 132 17.85 -7.36 15.02
N PHE A 133 18.34 -6.97 16.19
CA PHE A 133 19.06 -5.73 16.42
C PHE A 133 20.45 -5.98 16.99
N SER A 134 21.39 -5.09 16.74
CA SER A 134 22.65 -4.98 17.50
C SER A 134 22.73 -3.62 18.19
N ALA A 135 23.60 -3.46 19.19
CA ALA A 135 24.00 -2.11 19.60
C ALA A 135 24.78 -1.45 18.46
N ALA A 136 24.49 -0.17 18.16
CA ALA A 136 25.08 0.52 17.02
C ALA A 136 26.59 0.80 17.20
N ASP A 137 27.02 1.01 18.46
CA ASP A 137 28.37 1.46 18.78
C ASP A 137 29.28 0.34 19.31
N SER A 138 28.76 -0.88 19.45
CA SER A 138 29.56 -2.07 19.78
C SER A 138 29.98 -2.76 18.49
N GLY A 139 31.28 -2.86 18.23
CA GLY A 139 31.82 -3.59 17.07
C GLY A 139 31.13 -4.95 16.89
N ALA A 140 30.85 -5.32 15.64
CA ALA A 140 29.95 -6.39 15.22
C ALA A 140 30.33 -7.80 15.74
N SER A 141 30.10 -8.08 17.03
CA SER A 141 30.14 -9.42 17.60
C SER A 141 28.71 -10.01 17.61
N PRO A 142 28.50 -11.24 17.09
CA PRO A 142 27.21 -11.94 17.14
C PRO A 142 26.65 -12.12 18.56
N ASP A 143 27.51 -12.10 19.58
CA ASP A 143 27.12 -12.26 21.00
C ASP A 143 26.37 -11.03 21.57
N GLY A 144 26.18 -9.97 20.78
CA GLY A 144 25.47 -8.75 21.16
C GLY A 144 24.09 -8.56 20.51
N GLU A 145 23.58 -9.54 19.76
CA GLU A 145 22.27 -9.43 19.11
C GLU A 145 21.12 -9.50 20.13
N THR A 146 20.09 -8.69 19.87
CA THR A 146 18.83 -8.71 20.59
C THR A 146 17.67 -8.91 19.63
N VAL A 147 16.61 -9.57 20.08
CA VAL A 147 15.46 -9.96 19.24
C VAL A 147 14.17 -9.41 19.80
N ALA A 148 13.30 -8.93 18.92
CA ALA A 148 11.89 -8.70 19.21
C ALA A 148 11.04 -9.54 18.25
N GLU A 149 10.03 -10.23 18.80
CA GLU A 149 9.04 -10.94 18.01
C GLU A 149 7.66 -10.32 18.22
N GLN A 150 6.95 -10.11 17.11
CA GLN A 150 5.56 -9.68 17.12
C GLN A 150 4.72 -10.73 16.40
N VAL A 151 3.64 -11.16 17.03
CA VAL A 151 2.65 -12.08 16.44
C VAL A 151 1.44 -11.27 16.02
N VAL A 152 1.03 -11.39 14.75
CA VAL A 152 -0.08 -10.60 14.21
C VAL A 152 -1.02 -11.48 13.39
N PRO A 153 -2.35 -11.38 13.59
CA PRO A 153 -3.31 -12.11 12.77
C PRO A 153 -3.37 -11.54 11.36
N VAL A 154 -3.52 -12.41 10.37
CA VAL A 154 -3.76 -12.02 8.98
C VAL A 154 -5.24 -11.73 8.79
N ARG A 155 -5.56 -10.56 8.25
CA ARG A 155 -6.92 -10.22 7.84
C ARG A 155 -7.24 -10.95 6.54
N ARG A 156 -8.13 -11.93 6.64
CA ARG A 156 -8.83 -12.51 5.49
C ARG A 156 -10.09 -11.68 5.22
N ALA A 157 -10.01 -10.82 4.23
CA ALA A 157 -11.17 -10.15 3.69
C ALA A 157 -11.13 -10.35 2.18
N ASP A 158 -12.25 -10.76 1.59
CA ASP A 158 -12.36 -10.77 0.14
C ASP A 158 -12.23 -9.33 -0.36
N ALA A 159 -11.33 -9.14 -1.33
CA ALA A 159 -11.18 -7.88 -2.00
C ALA A 159 -12.50 -7.55 -2.71
N VAL A 160 -12.92 -6.28 -2.63
CA VAL A 160 -14.12 -5.83 -3.33
C VAL A 160 -13.83 -5.80 -4.83
N VAL A 161 -14.73 -6.39 -5.63
CA VAL A 161 -14.63 -6.36 -7.09
C VAL A 161 -15.32 -5.10 -7.60
N LEU A 162 -14.55 -4.24 -8.26
CA LEU A 162 -15.01 -2.97 -8.81
C LEU A 162 -15.13 -3.05 -10.34
N SER A 163 -16.09 -2.32 -10.92
CA SER A 163 -16.03 -2.00 -12.35
C SER A 163 -15.02 -0.87 -12.60
N PRO A 164 -14.57 -0.68 -13.86
CA PRO A 164 -13.82 0.50 -14.24
C PRO A 164 -14.47 1.80 -13.74
N PRO A 165 -13.69 2.74 -13.16
CA PRO A 165 -14.20 4.04 -12.71
C PRO A 165 -14.35 5.05 -13.86
N LEU A 166 -13.97 4.66 -15.07
CA LEU A 166 -13.79 5.51 -16.25
C LEU A 166 -14.29 4.78 -17.50
N PRO A 167 -14.56 5.51 -18.61
CA PRO A 167 -14.96 4.92 -19.87
C PRO A 167 -13.91 3.98 -20.45
N GLU A 168 -14.32 3.23 -21.47
CA GLU A 168 -13.43 2.37 -22.23
C GLU A 168 -12.26 3.18 -22.82
N GLY A 169 -11.05 2.61 -22.78
CA GLY A 169 -9.84 3.30 -23.20
C GLY A 169 -8.57 2.64 -22.69
N ILE A 170 -7.43 3.23 -23.07
CA ILE A 170 -6.12 2.86 -22.56
C ILE A 170 -5.74 3.82 -21.45
N TRP A 171 -5.52 3.32 -20.24
CA TRP A 171 -5.30 4.12 -19.05
C TRP A 171 -4.00 3.72 -18.38
N LEU A 172 -3.23 4.71 -17.94
CA LEU A 172 -2.10 4.52 -17.04
C LEU A 172 -2.63 4.44 -15.61
N ALA A 173 -2.29 3.36 -14.90
CA ALA A 173 -2.46 3.20 -13.46
C ALA A 173 -1.28 3.85 -12.72
N GLY A 174 -1.22 5.18 -12.77
CA GLY A 174 -0.16 6.00 -12.19
C GLY A 174 -0.10 5.88 -10.68
N ASP A 175 1.12 5.80 -10.14
CA ASP A 175 1.38 5.62 -8.71
C ASP A 175 0.53 4.50 -8.07
N GLY A 176 0.16 3.50 -8.89
CA GLY A 176 -0.60 2.34 -8.47
C GLY A 176 0.14 1.52 -7.41
N PRO A 177 -0.48 0.48 -6.85
CA PRO A 177 0.08 -0.26 -5.73
C PRO A 177 1.45 -0.91 -6.00
N SER A 178 2.46 -0.49 -5.24
CA SER A 178 3.72 -1.21 -5.00
C SER A 178 4.26 -0.85 -3.62
N ASN A 179 5.37 -1.45 -3.20
CA ASN A 179 5.96 -1.09 -1.91
C ASN A 179 6.60 0.30 -1.91
N ASP A 180 6.96 0.83 -3.09
CA ASP A 180 7.69 2.10 -3.22
C ASP A 180 6.82 3.23 -3.77
N ALA A 181 5.56 2.95 -4.09
CA ALA A 181 4.59 3.95 -4.54
C ALA A 181 4.44 5.10 -3.51
N PRO A 182 4.37 6.37 -3.94
CA PRO A 182 4.11 7.50 -3.04
C PRO A 182 2.86 7.30 -2.17
N HIS A 183 1.78 6.80 -2.77
CA HIS A 183 0.53 6.41 -2.11
C HIS A 183 0.74 5.42 -0.96
N ARG A 184 1.60 4.42 -1.17
CA ARG A 184 1.95 3.40 -0.16
C ARG A 184 2.67 4.01 1.03
N ARG A 185 3.44 5.08 0.80
CA ARG A 185 4.28 5.78 1.79
C ARG A 185 3.60 7.04 2.37
N ALA A 186 2.36 7.32 2.00
CA ALA A 186 1.58 8.50 2.42
C ALA A 186 1.02 8.37 3.87
N LEU A 187 1.90 8.12 4.84
CA LEU A 187 1.54 8.03 6.26
C LEU A 187 1.11 9.39 6.79
N THR A 188 -0.12 9.48 7.30
CA THR A 188 -0.67 10.71 7.89
C THR A 188 -1.11 10.46 9.33
N ALA A 189 -0.82 11.41 10.23
CA ALA A 189 -1.34 11.41 11.59
C ALA A 189 -2.57 12.32 11.72
N LEU A 190 -3.73 11.76 12.10
CA LEU A 190 -4.98 12.47 12.30
C LEU A 190 -5.68 12.00 13.57
N ALA A 191 -6.21 12.96 14.34
CA ALA A 191 -6.94 12.69 15.58
C ALA A 191 -6.21 11.72 16.55
N GLY A 192 -4.88 11.85 16.66
CA GLY A 192 -4.05 11.04 17.56
C GLY A 192 -3.73 9.63 17.06
N ARG A 193 -4.05 9.29 15.80
CA ARG A 193 -3.75 8.00 15.18
C ARG A 193 -3.06 8.19 13.83
N THR A 194 -2.32 7.19 13.38
CA THR A 194 -1.71 7.18 12.05
C THR A 194 -2.54 6.35 11.09
N TYR A 195 -2.59 6.77 9.82
CA TYR A 195 -3.33 6.14 8.74
C TYR A 195 -2.53 6.13 7.44
N ILE A 196 -2.79 5.13 6.60
CA ILE A 196 -2.39 5.12 5.18
C ILE A 196 -3.65 4.85 4.36
N ALA A 197 -4.42 5.91 4.09
CA ALA A 197 -5.67 5.80 3.32
C ALA A 197 -5.43 5.34 1.87
N GLN A 198 -4.32 5.79 1.29
CA GLN A 198 -3.96 5.58 -0.11
C GLN A 198 -3.24 4.24 -0.37
N ARG A 199 -3.21 3.30 0.59
CA ARG A 199 -2.40 2.07 0.52
C ARG A 199 -2.59 1.27 -0.79
N PHE A 200 -3.78 1.34 -1.37
CA PHE A 200 -4.14 0.69 -2.64
C PHE A 200 -4.77 1.67 -3.64
N ALA A 201 -4.40 2.95 -3.58
CA ALA A 201 -4.89 3.97 -4.49
C ALA A 201 -4.26 3.82 -5.88
N ILE A 202 -4.96 4.34 -6.89
CA ILE A 202 -4.47 4.47 -8.27
C ILE A 202 -4.86 5.86 -8.80
N ASP A 203 -3.91 6.52 -9.45
CA ASP A 203 -4.15 7.72 -10.23
C ASP A 203 -4.31 7.35 -11.71
N TRP A 204 -5.53 7.46 -12.20
CA TRP A 204 -5.88 7.07 -13.56
C TRP A 204 -5.69 8.23 -14.55
N MET A 205 -4.84 8.02 -15.54
CA MET A 205 -4.57 8.97 -16.62
C MET A 205 -4.85 8.35 -17.99
N LEU A 206 -5.65 9.00 -18.83
CA LEU A 206 -5.98 8.48 -20.16
C LEU A 206 -4.75 8.61 -21.08
N VAL A 207 -4.34 7.52 -21.70
CA VAL A 207 -3.26 7.48 -22.68
C VAL A 207 -3.86 7.62 -24.08
N GLY A 208 -3.40 8.65 -24.80
CA GLY A 208 -3.84 8.95 -26.15
C GLY A 208 -3.12 8.16 -27.24
N PRO A 209 -3.46 8.42 -28.51
CA PRO A 209 -2.87 7.73 -29.66
C PRO A 209 -1.36 7.98 -29.86
N ASN A 210 -0.80 9.01 -29.22
CA ASN A 210 0.63 9.28 -29.19
C ASN A 210 1.40 8.47 -28.14
N GLY A 211 0.72 7.62 -27.36
CA GLY A 211 1.32 6.88 -26.25
C GLY A 211 1.56 7.72 -24.98
N ASP A 212 1.06 8.95 -24.93
CA ASP A 212 1.22 9.88 -23.81
C ASP A 212 -0.15 10.25 -23.21
N THR A 213 -0.14 10.75 -21.98
CA THR A 213 -1.29 11.23 -21.21
C THR A 213 -1.84 12.58 -21.68
N HIS A 214 -1.08 13.29 -22.52
CA HIS A 214 -1.47 14.61 -23.05
C HIS A 214 -1.08 14.78 -24.53
N ARG A 215 -1.56 15.88 -25.12
CA ARG A 215 -1.24 16.34 -26.47
C ARG A 215 -0.91 17.82 -26.47
N GLY A 216 0.11 18.22 -27.22
CA GLY A 216 0.44 19.63 -27.35
C GLY A 216 0.97 20.23 -26.04
N ASP A 217 0.36 21.33 -25.57
CA ASP A 217 0.86 22.10 -24.44
C ASP A 217 0.46 21.50 -23.09
N ALA A 218 1.40 20.83 -22.42
CA ALA A 218 1.20 20.18 -21.12
C ALA A 218 0.83 21.16 -19.98
N THR A 219 0.91 22.47 -20.17
CA THR A 219 0.55 23.47 -19.15
C THR A 219 -0.95 23.80 -19.12
N ARG A 220 -1.76 23.08 -19.91
CA ARG A 220 -3.21 23.30 -20.04
C ARG A 220 -3.99 22.02 -19.79
N ASN A 221 -5.04 22.11 -18.98
CA ASN A 221 -5.91 20.97 -18.68
C ASN A 221 -6.51 20.34 -19.95
N GLU A 222 -6.92 21.15 -20.92
CA GLU A 222 -7.56 20.66 -22.15
C GLU A 222 -6.62 19.81 -23.02
N SER A 223 -5.31 19.88 -22.79
CA SER A 223 -4.30 19.07 -23.48
C SER A 223 -4.26 17.63 -22.98
N TYR A 224 -4.70 17.36 -21.75
CA TYR A 224 -4.76 16.01 -21.20
C TYR A 224 -5.96 15.27 -21.77
N TRP A 225 -5.76 14.01 -22.15
CA TRP A 225 -6.84 13.23 -22.77
C TRP A 225 -7.95 12.89 -21.75
N GLY A 226 -7.56 12.74 -20.47
CA GLY A 226 -8.45 12.37 -19.38
C GLY A 226 -9.31 13.52 -18.86
N PHE A 227 -8.88 14.78 -19.02
CA PHE A 227 -9.65 15.95 -18.55
C PHE A 227 -11.04 15.98 -19.21
N ASP A 228 -12.07 16.36 -18.44
CA ASP A 228 -13.48 16.39 -18.87
C ASP A 228 -14.11 15.00 -19.16
N GLN A 229 -13.36 13.90 -18.99
CA GLN A 229 -13.93 12.55 -19.16
C GLN A 229 -14.92 12.21 -18.04
N PRO A 230 -16.03 11.49 -18.34
CA PRO A 230 -16.96 11.02 -17.33
C PRO A 230 -16.29 10.16 -16.26
N VAL A 231 -16.62 10.38 -14.98
CA VAL A 231 -16.26 9.50 -13.87
C VAL A 231 -17.48 8.65 -13.48
N LEU A 232 -17.29 7.34 -13.38
CA LEU A 232 -18.34 6.34 -13.22
C LEU A 232 -18.32 5.73 -11.80
N ALA A 233 -19.51 5.52 -11.23
CA ALA A 233 -19.66 4.74 -10.01
C ALA A 233 -19.17 3.30 -10.24
N VAL A 234 -18.24 2.82 -9.42
CA VAL A 234 -17.55 1.52 -9.58
C VAL A 234 -18.37 0.34 -9.03
N ALA A 235 -19.41 0.65 -8.26
CA ALA A 235 -20.34 -0.29 -7.67
C ALA A 235 -21.65 0.45 -7.35
N ASP A 236 -22.69 -0.32 -7.05
CA ASP A 236 -23.88 0.23 -6.40
C ASP A 236 -23.49 0.74 -5.00
N GLY A 237 -24.05 1.87 -4.58
CA GLY A 237 -23.69 2.43 -3.28
C GLY A 237 -24.50 3.66 -2.90
N GLU A 238 -24.13 4.24 -1.77
CA GLU A 238 -24.71 5.46 -1.22
C GLU A 238 -23.63 6.54 -1.09
N VAL A 239 -23.90 7.73 -1.61
CA VAL A 239 -22.99 8.86 -1.53
C VAL A 239 -22.93 9.38 -0.10
N THR A 240 -21.75 9.43 0.51
CA THR A 240 -21.57 9.89 1.88
C THR A 240 -20.98 11.29 1.99
N GLU A 241 -20.21 11.71 0.98
CA GLU A 241 -19.56 13.03 0.95
C GLU A 241 -19.46 13.54 -0.48
N VAL A 242 -19.62 14.85 -0.65
CA VAL A 242 -19.46 15.58 -1.92
C VAL A 242 -18.80 16.93 -1.66
N VAL A 243 -17.76 17.23 -2.43
CA VAL A 243 -17.18 18.57 -2.57
C VAL A 243 -17.08 18.89 -4.07
N ASP A 244 -17.52 20.08 -4.48
CA ASP A 244 -17.65 20.45 -5.91
C ASP A 244 -17.37 21.94 -6.19
N SER A 245 -16.78 22.66 -5.24
CA SER A 245 -16.57 24.11 -5.31
C SER A 245 -15.11 24.54 -5.50
N ILE A 246 -14.15 23.61 -5.45
CA ILE A 246 -12.72 23.89 -5.55
C ILE A 246 -12.36 24.06 -7.03
N ALA A 247 -11.67 25.13 -7.40
CA ALA A 247 -11.24 25.35 -8.77
C ALA A 247 -10.13 24.36 -9.16
N ASP A 248 -10.21 23.85 -10.39
CA ASP A 248 -9.07 23.27 -11.07
C ASP A 248 -7.95 24.33 -11.21
N HIS A 249 -6.70 23.90 -11.16
CA HIS A 249 -5.55 24.75 -11.40
C HIS A 249 -4.86 24.37 -12.71
N ALA A 250 -3.80 25.11 -13.07
CA ALA A 250 -2.99 24.75 -14.23
C ALA A 250 -2.12 23.52 -13.86
N PRO A 251 -1.90 22.59 -14.80
CA PRO A 251 -0.95 21.50 -14.62
C PRO A 251 0.44 22.02 -14.26
N HIS A 252 1.18 21.23 -13.49
CA HIS A 252 2.54 21.51 -13.01
C HIS A 252 2.67 22.73 -12.10
N VAL A 253 1.54 23.33 -11.70
CA VAL A 253 1.48 24.40 -10.71
C VAL A 253 0.75 23.85 -9.50
N LEU A 254 1.49 23.59 -8.42
CA LEU A 254 0.87 23.15 -7.18
C LEU A 254 -0.12 24.21 -6.67
N PRO A 255 -1.24 23.80 -6.04
CA PRO A 255 -2.13 24.73 -5.38
C PRO A 255 -1.38 25.49 -4.27
N GLY A 256 -2.02 26.50 -3.71
CA GLY A 256 -1.51 27.23 -2.54
C GLY A 256 -1.39 26.35 -1.29
N ALA A 257 -1.85 26.83 -0.14
CA ALA A 257 -1.80 26.02 1.08
C ALA A 257 -2.65 24.73 0.94
N VAL A 258 -1.99 23.56 1.01
CA VAL A 258 -2.67 22.26 1.11
C VAL A 258 -3.18 22.07 2.54
N THR A 259 -4.44 21.66 2.65
CA THR A 259 -5.17 21.44 3.90
C THR A 259 -5.99 20.16 3.78
N LEU A 260 -6.48 19.65 4.91
CA LEU A 260 -7.41 18.51 4.91
C LEU A 260 -8.68 18.76 4.10
N ALA A 261 -9.11 20.02 3.97
CA ALA A 261 -10.32 20.39 3.27
C ALA A 261 -10.15 20.46 1.74
N ASN A 262 -8.92 20.60 1.23
CA ASN A 262 -8.67 20.78 -0.20
C ASN A 262 -7.72 19.75 -0.82
N ILE A 263 -7.07 18.89 -0.05
CA ILE A 263 -6.07 17.96 -0.58
C ILE A 263 -6.63 17.04 -1.68
N ALA A 264 -7.85 16.54 -1.51
CA ALA A 264 -8.55 15.71 -2.51
C ALA A 264 -9.25 16.51 -3.62
N GLY A 265 -9.24 17.84 -3.55
CA GLY A 265 -10.01 18.68 -4.47
C GLY A 265 -11.51 18.43 -4.37
N ASN A 266 -12.21 18.63 -5.48
CA ASN A 266 -13.58 18.17 -5.62
C ASN A 266 -13.59 16.65 -5.61
N HIS A 267 -14.49 16.08 -4.84
CA HIS A 267 -14.51 14.65 -4.65
C HIS A 267 -15.89 14.12 -4.27
N VAL A 268 -16.06 12.83 -4.48
CA VAL A 268 -17.23 12.04 -4.04
C VAL A 268 -16.73 10.87 -3.22
N ILE A 269 -17.34 10.60 -2.07
CA ILE A 269 -17.14 9.35 -1.33
C ILE A 269 -18.41 8.49 -1.44
N LEU A 270 -18.23 7.25 -1.86
CA LEU A 270 -19.29 6.26 -2.04
C LEU A 270 -19.14 5.12 -1.02
N ARG A 271 -20.15 4.89 -0.18
CA ARG A 271 -20.25 3.68 0.64
C ARG A 271 -20.84 2.53 -0.20
N ILE A 272 -20.04 1.49 -0.44
CA ILE A 272 -20.43 0.34 -1.27
C ILE A 272 -20.70 -0.93 -0.45
N ALA A 273 -20.16 -1.00 0.78
CA ALA A 273 -20.43 -2.07 1.74
C ALA A 273 -20.09 -1.59 3.17
N PRO A 274 -20.41 -2.37 4.22
CA PRO A 274 -19.91 -2.10 5.57
C PRO A 274 -18.38 -1.96 5.57
N HIS A 275 -17.88 -0.83 6.08
CA HIS A 275 -16.44 -0.52 6.12
C HIS A 275 -15.76 -0.59 4.73
N ARG A 276 -16.48 -0.20 3.67
CA ARG A 276 -15.95 -0.08 2.29
C ARG A 276 -16.45 1.21 1.68
N TYR A 277 -15.53 2.16 1.54
CA TYR A 277 -15.79 3.50 1.01
C TYR A 277 -14.84 3.75 -0.15
N VAL A 278 -15.36 4.23 -1.28
CA VAL A 278 -14.59 4.58 -2.47
C VAL A 278 -14.50 6.10 -2.56
N LEU A 279 -13.31 6.64 -2.57
CA LEU A 279 -13.06 8.06 -2.85
C LEU A 279 -12.76 8.22 -4.34
N TYR A 280 -13.43 9.17 -4.95
CA TYR A 280 -13.13 9.72 -6.27
C TYR A 280 -12.66 11.16 -6.08
N ALA A 281 -11.39 11.44 -6.27
CA ALA A 281 -10.81 12.76 -6.02
C ALA A 281 -10.37 13.45 -7.32
N HIS A 282 -10.01 14.72 -7.19
CA HIS A 282 -9.53 15.58 -8.27
C HIS A 282 -10.56 15.79 -9.39
N LEU A 283 -11.84 15.86 -9.03
CA LEU A 283 -12.94 16.04 -9.98
C LEU A 283 -12.98 17.49 -10.52
N GLU A 284 -13.52 17.65 -11.72
CA GLU A 284 -13.70 18.97 -12.34
C GLU A 284 -14.72 19.78 -11.54
N ARG A 285 -14.44 21.08 -11.32
CA ARG A 285 -15.34 21.96 -10.57
C ARG A 285 -16.73 22.07 -11.20
N GLY A 286 -17.77 21.88 -10.40
CA GLY A 286 -19.16 22.01 -10.83
C GLY A 286 -19.65 20.83 -11.66
N SER A 287 -18.89 19.74 -11.72
CA SER A 287 -19.21 18.57 -12.55
C SER A 287 -19.96 17.48 -11.78
N VAL A 288 -19.97 17.53 -10.45
CA VAL A 288 -20.58 16.48 -9.62
C VAL A 288 -22.10 16.45 -9.82
N ARG A 289 -22.62 15.25 -10.12
CA ARG A 289 -24.01 15.00 -10.52
C ARG A 289 -24.87 14.39 -9.43
N VAL A 290 -24.28 14.13 -8.27
CA VAL A 290 -24.88 13.38 -7.16
C VAL A 290 -24.82 14.18 -5.86
N ARG A 291 -25.58 13.76 -4.85
CA ARG A 291 -25.66 14.45 -3.56
C ARG A 291 -25.50 13.48 -2.38
N PRO A 292 -25.03 13.93 -1.21
CA PRO A 292 -25.01 13.09 -0.01
C PRO A 292 -26.38 12.43 0.28
N GLY A 293 -26.37 11.14 0.59
CA GLY A 293 -27.55 10.29 0.79
C GLY A 293 -28.15 9.69 -0.49
N GLU A 294 -27.71 10.12 -1.68
CA GLU A 294 -28.18 9.56 -2.95
C GLU A 294 -27.65 8.14 -3.17
N ARG A 295 -28.49 7.26 -3.72
CA ARG A 295 -28.07 5.94 -4.18
C ARG A 295 -27.70 6.00 -5.64
N VAL A 296 -26.51 5.50 -5.97
CA VAL A 296 -26.03 5.39 -7.35
C VAL A 296 -25.96 3.93 -7.78
N ARG A 297 -26.05 3.70 -9.08
CA ARG A 297 -25.83 2.37 -9.68
C ARG A 297 -24.43 2.28 -10.27
N ARG A 298 -23.83 1.10 -10.25
CA ARG A 298 -22.61 0.79 -10.97
C ARG A 298 -22.70 1.25 -12.43
N GLY A 299 -21.69 1.98 -12.90
CA GLY A 299 -21.62 2.57 -14.24
C GLY A 299 -22.36 3.91 -14.40
N GLN A 300 -23.07 4.40 -13.38
CA GLN A 300 -23.67 5.73 -13.39
C GLN A 300 -22.58 6.80 -13.43
N ALA A 301 -22.68 7.76 -14.35
CA ALA A 301 -21.81 8.93 -14.35
C ALA A 301 -22.11 9.83 -13.14
N ILE A 302 -21.11 10.06 -12.30
CA ILE A 302 -21.24 10.81 -11.04
C ILE A 302 -20.53 12.17 -11.07
N ALA A 303 -19.54 12.35 -11.94
CA ALA A 303 -18.78 13.59 -12.09
C ALA A 303 -17.98 13.57 -13.40
N LYS A 304 -17.05 14.50 -13.56
CA LYS A 304 -16.01 14.48 -14.58
C LYS A 304 -14.62 14.58 -13.95
N LEU A 305 -13.62 14.03 -14.63
CA LEU A 305 -12.21 14.06 -14.23
C LEU A 305 -11.67 15.48 -14.42
N GLY A 306 -11.02 16.03 -13.39
CA GLY A 306 -10.48 17.38 -13.36
C GLY A 306 -9.01 17.44 -12.92
N ASP A 307 -8.64 18.59 -12.38
CA ASP A 307 -7.30 18.93 -11.86
C ASP A 307 -7.42 19.80 -10.59
N SER A 308 -8.37 19.46 -9.72
CA SER A 308 -8.61 20.17 -8.47
C SER A 308 -7.92 19.51 -7.29
N GLY A 309 -7.50 20.31 -6.31
CA GLY A 309 -6.86 19.81 -5.09
C GLY A 309 -5.34 19.77 -5.20
N GLN A 310 -4.68 18.80 -4.56
CA GLN A 310 -3.23 18.64 -4.63
C GLN A 310 -2.86 17.67 -5.76
N THR A 311 -2.81 18.17 -6.99
CA THR A 311 -2.43 17.40 -8.18
C THR A 311 -1.23 18.01 -8.89
N THR A 312 -0.57 17.21 -9.73
CA THR A 312 0.48 17.68 -10.66
C THR A 312 -0.05 17.86 -12.08
N ALA A 313 -1.13 17.18 -12.44
CA ALA A 313 -1.79 17.21 -13.74
C ALA A 313 -3.15 16.48 -13.66
N PRO A 314 -4.07 16.64 -14.63
CA PRO A 314 -5.36 15.96 -14.65
C PRO A 314 -5.28 14.43 -14.54
N HIS A 315 -5.91 13.87 -13.51
CA HIS A 315 -6.08 12.43 -13.31
C HIS A 315 -7.27 12.15 -12.38
N LEU A 316 -7.75 10.91 -12.36
CA LEU A 316 -8.69 10.46 -11.33
C LEU A 316 -7.93 9.68 -10.26
N HIS A 317 -7.85 10.22 -9.04
CA HIS A 317 -7.42 9.45 -7.89
C HIS A 317 -8.58 8.60 -7.36
N LEU A 318 -8.40 7.28 -7.37
CA LEU A 318 -9.35 6.30 -6.85
C LEU A 318 -8.71 5.51 -5.70
N GLN A 319 -9.34 5.54 -4.52
CA GLN A 319 -8.93 4.70 -3.40
C GLN A 319 -10.14 4.05 -2.73
N VAL A 320 -9.92 2.90 -2.09
CA VAL A 320 -10.91 2.25 -1.21
C VAL A 320 -10.37 2.22 0.21
N ALA A 321 -11.19 2.66 1.17
CA ALA A 321 -10.85 2.73 2.58
C ALA A 321 -11.93 2.10 3.49
N ASP A 322 -11.57 1.86 4.76
CA ASP A 322 -12.46 1.28 5.77
C ASP A 322 -13.37 2.30 6.49
N GLY A 323 -13.26 3.58 6.13
CA GLY A 323 -14.08 4.69 6.66
C GLY A 323 -14.37 5.77 5.60
N SER A 324 -15.41 6.56 5.83
CA SER A 324 -15.76 7.72 5.00
C SER A 324 -14.86 8.90 5.36
N SER A 325 -13.61 8.85 4.92
CA SER A 325 -12.64 9.93 5.11
C SER A 325 -11.60 9.88 4.00
N VAL A 326 -11.16 11.05 3.54
CA VAL A 326 -10.07 11.17 2.56
C VAL A 326 -8.77 10.58 3.11
N LEU A 327 -8.39 10.91 4.35
CA LEU A 327 -7.11 10.52 4.96
C LEU A 327 -7.25 9.78 6.30
N GLY A 328 -8.37 9.92 7.00
CA GLY A 328 -8.58 9.40 8.37
C GLY A 328 -9.10 7.96 8.42
N ALA A 329 -8.71 7.12 7.47
CA ALA A 329 -9.14 5.72 7.33
C ALA A 329 -8.00 4.85 6.77
N GLU A 330 -8.09 3.53 6.94
CA GLU A 330 -7.10 2.62 6.37
C GLU A 330 -7.50 2.20 4.96
N GLY A 331 -6.54 2.28 4.03
CA GLY A 331 -6.70 1.76 2.68
C GLY A 331 -6.92 0.24 2.71
N VAL A 332 -7.93 -0.24 1.99
CA VAL A 332 -8.29 -1.66 1.87
C VAL A 332 -8.14 -2.13 0.43
N PRO A 333 -7.72 -3.40 0.21
CA PRO A 333 -7.54 -3.89 -1.14
C PRO A 333 -8.89 -4.08 -1.83
N TRP A 334 -8.86 -3.81 -3.13
CA TRP A 334 -9.95 -4.01 -4.07
C TRP A 334 -9.36 -4.66 -5.33
N VAL A 335 -10.17 -5.04 -6.30
CA VAL A 335 -9.70 -5.57 -7.60
C VAL A 335 -10.62 -5.09 -8.71
N LEU A 336 -10.08 -4.97 -9.93
CA LEU A 336 -10.92 -4.85 -11.12
C LEU A 336 -11.50 -6.22 -11.48
N GLY A 337 -12.73 -6.23 -12.01
CA GLY A 337 -13.31 -7.45 -12.58
C GLY A 337 -12.41 -8.06 -13.65
N SER A 338 -12.01 -7.24 -14.63
CA SER A 338 -11.07 -7.60 -15.70
C SER A 338 -10.44 -6.36 -16.34
N TYR A 339 -9.27 -6.51 -16.94
CA TYR A 339 -8.60 -5.54 -17.82
C TYR A 339 -7.57 -6.26 -18.70
N GLU A 340 -7.02 -5.58 -19.72
CA GLU A 340 -5.84 -6.06 -20.46
C GLU A 340 -4.61 -5.26 -20.04
N ASP A 341 -3.54 -5.92 -19.65
CA ASP A 341 -2.22 -5.33 -19.40
C ASP A 341 -1.49 -5.15 -20.74
N LEU A 342 -1.06 -3.92 -21.02
CA LEU A 342 -0.40 -3.52 -22.27
C LEU A 342 1.09 -3.16 -22.06
N GLY A 343 1.60 -3.24 -20.83
CA GLY A 343 2.97 -2.87 -20.49
C GLY A 343 3.05 -1.78 -19.40
N SER A 344 4.15 -1.05 -19.35
CA SER A 344 4.45 -0.09 -18.26
C SER A 344 4.82 1.30 -18.78
N GLY A 345 4.32 2.34 -18.10
CA GLY A 345 4.27 3.72 -18.58
C GLY A 345 5.58 4.30 -19.13
N ASN A 346 6.68 4.20 -18.37
CA ASN A 346 7.95 4.86 -18.73
C ASN A 346 8.59 4.34 -20.03
N THR A 347 8.16 3.18 -20.49
CA THR A 347 8.61 2.53 -21.71
C THR A 347 7.42 2.11 -22.57
N PHE A 348 6.24 2.70 -22.34
CA PHE A 348 5.03 2.27 -23.03
C PHE A 348 5.09 2.70 -24.48
N GLU A 349 5.12 1.71 -25.35
CA GLU A 349 4.98 1.88 -26.78
C GLU A 349 3.70 1.17 -27.23
N LEU A 350 2.81 1.92 -27.88
CA LEU A 350 1.52 1.40 -28.30
C LEU A 350 1.71 0.20 -29.24
N ASN A 351 1.10 -0.94 -28.89
CA ASN A 351 1.19 -2.22 -29.62
C ASN A 351 2.59 -2.89 -29.62
N ALA A 352 3.52 -2.48 -28.73
CA ALA A 352 4.83 -3.12 -28.63
C ALA A 352 4.82 -4.46 -27.88
N HIS A 353 3.79 -4.71 -27.07
CA HIS A 353 3.64 -5.92 -26.25
C HIS A 353 2.29 -6.58 -26.49
N PRO A 354 2.17 -7.91 -26.29
CA PRO A 354 0.88 -8.58 -26.36
C PRO A 354 -0.04 -8.11 -25.22
N ASP A 355 -1.31 -7.90 -25.54
CA ASP A 355 -2.36 -7.61 -24.55
C ASP A 355 -2.53 -8.84 -23.65
N ILE A 356 -2.23 -8.72 -22.34
CA ILE A 356 -2.32 -9.82 -21.38
C ILE A 356 -3.63 -9.68 -20.59
N PRO A 357 -4.61 -10.59 -20.73
CA PRO A 357 -5.85 -10.51 -19.97
C PRO A 357 -5.58 -10.74 -18.48
N ARG A 358 -6.14 -9.87 -17.65
CA ARG A 358 -6.09 -9.94 -16.19
C ARG A 358 -7.52 -9.97 -15.65
N GLU A 359 -7.75 -10.79 -14.63
CA GLU A 359 -9.04 -10.90 -13.94
C GLU A 359 -8.85 -10.84 -12.44
N ARG A 360 -9.77 -10.15 -11.75
CA ARG A 360 -9.83 -10.09 -10.28
C ARG A 360 -8.47 -9.76 -9.64
N THR A 361 -7.77 -8.79 -10.19
CA THR A 361 -6.53 -8.22 -9.67
C THR A 361 -6.53 -6.70 -9.83
N LEU A 362 -5.72 -6.01 -9.03
CA LEU A 362 -5.32 -4.64 -9.30
C LEU A 362 -4.20 -4.61 -10.33
N PRO A 363 -4.12 -3.56 -11.15
CA PRO A 363 -2.86 -3.18 -11.80
C PRO A 363 -1.80 -2.84 -10.75
N GLY A 364 -0.55 -3.18 -11.03
CA GLY A 364 0.62 -2.69 -10.30
C GLY A 364 0.94 -1.23 -10.61
N THR A 365 2.01 -0.73 -9.98
CA THR A 365 2.51 0.64 -10.22
C THR A 365 2.81 0.87 -11.71
N ASN A 366 2.22 1.91 -12.26
CA ASN A 366 2.49 2.43 -13.60
C ASN A 366 2.24 1.42 -14.73
N GLU A 367 1.36 0.43 -14.50
CA GLU A 367 0.83 -0.40 -15.58
C GLU A 367 -0.03 0.44 -16.52
N VAL A 368 0.09 0.17 -17.82
CA VAL A 368 -0.81 0.72 -18.84
C VAL A 368 -1.80 -0.37 -19.20
N VAL A 369 -3.09 -0.09 -19.01
CA VAL A 369 -4.15 -1.08 -19.11
C VAL A 369 -5.24 -0.66 -20.08
N ARG A 370 -5.88 -1.62 -20.74
CA ARG A 370 -7.14 -1.40 -21.45
C ARG A 370 -8.32 -1.69 -20.53
N LEU A 371 -9.18 -0.70 -20.34
CA LEU A 371 -10.49 -0.85 -19.68
C LEU A 371 -11.57 -0.95 -20.76
N GLY A 372 -12.56 -1.83 -20.57
CA GLY A 372 -13.60 -2.10 -21.58
C GLY A 372 -13.33 -3.37 -22.41
N SER A 373 -14.35 -3.86 -23.12
CA SER A 373 -14.24 -5.12 -23.87
C SER A 373 -13.72 -4.89 -25.29
N GLY A 374 -12.44 -5.23 -25.53
CA GLY A 374 -11.87 -5.48 -26.86
C GLY A 374 -11.22 -4.28 -27.54
N ARG A 375 -10.21 -4.56 -28.37
CA ARG A 375 -9.51 -3.58 -29.23
C ARG A 375 -10.51 -2.76 -30.08
N PRO A 376 -10.27 -1.46 -30.28
CA PRO A 376 -11.13 -0.59 -31.10
C PRO A 376 -11.31 -1.11 -32.53
#